data_AF-A0A2N0H5V8-F1
#
_entry.id   AF-A0A2N0H5V8-F1
#
_cell.length_a   1.000
_cell.length_b   1.000
_cell.length_c   1.000
_cell.angle_alpha   90.00
_cell.angle_beta   90.00
_cell.angle_gamma   90.00
#
_symmetry.space_group_name_H-M   'P 1'
#
loop_
_entity.id
_entity.type
_entity.pdbx_description
1 polymer ?
#
loop_
_entity_poly.entity_id
_entity_poly.type
_entity_poly.pdbx_seq_one_letter_code
_entity_poly.pdbx_strand_id
1 'polypeptide(L)'
;MRWNRSGLAAFLAVALFGNAPAFGQAAAEHAQPRAIDIASHVAEASLRFGIPENWIYAVMRTESAGRIGAVSSAGAMGLMQLMPGTWSRQRARFGLGADPFNARDNIMAGTSYLRELYDSYGAPGYLAAYNAGPGRYEDWRDRGRPLPAETRAYVAKIAPMLLGGSAATVVASASPVQPVRQSWTHGQLFAVRGDAAADAFGGFAAAAPPTSMPASPAPLNGLFAPVSGRRPQ
;
A
#
# COMPACT_ATOMS: atom_id res chain seq x y z
N MET A 1 58.87 12.38 68.34
CA MET A 1 59.06 13.49 69.30
C MET A 1 57.79 14.34 69.31
N ARG A 2 57.14 14.43 70.49
CA ARG A 2 56.37 15.55 71.10
C ARG A 2 55.52 16.43 70.17
N TRP A 3 54.24 16.76 70.39
CA TRP A 3 53.33 16.85 71.55
C TRP A 3 51.90 17.00 70.98
N ASN A 4 50.85 16.33 71.46
CA ASN A 4 50.05 16.53 72.69
C ASN A 4 49.09 17.75 72.64
N ARG A 5 47.76 17.52 72.74
CA ARG A 5 46.90 17.82 73.91
C ARG A 5 45.40 17.92 73.57
N SER A 6 44.63 17.41 74.53
CA SER A 6 43.19 17.23 74.64
C SER A 6 42.34 18.51 74.69
N GLY A 7 41.05 18.38 74.41
CA GLY A 7 40.02 19.37 74.76
C GLY A 7 38.60 18.81 74.62
N LEU A 8 38.04 18.33 75.74
CA LEU A 8 36.61 18.08 75.94
C LEU A 8 35.88 19.43 76.05
N ALA A 9 34.78 19.61 75.32
CA ALA A 9 33.68 20.48 75.73
C ALA A 9 32.39 20.06 75.00
N ALA A 10 31.50 19.42 75.75
CA ALA A 10 30.09 19.31 75.39
C ALA A 10 29.42 20.67 75.71
N PHE A 11 28.64 21.21 74.77
CA PHE A 11 27.58 22.15 75.10
C PHE A 11 26.32 21.87 74.29
N LEU A 12 25.24 22.04 75.02
CA LEU A 12 23.85 21.71 74.78
C LEU A 12 23.22 22.59 73.68
N ALA A 13 22.13 22.07 73.10
CA ALA A 13 21.36 22.56 71.97
C ALA A 13 20.74 23.97 72.10
N VAL A 14 20.53 24.61 70.94
CA VAL A 14 19.32 25.39 70.63
C VAL A 14 18.97 25.15 69.15
N ALA A 15 17.80 24.56 68.91
CA ALA A 15 17.19 24.48 67.60
C ALA A 15 16.55 25.83 67.27
N LEU A 16 17.01 26.48 66.19
CA LEU A 16 16.31 27.60 65.57
C LEU A 16 15.78 27.14 64.22
N PHE A 17 14.46 27.05 64.13
CA PHE A 17 13.72 26.83 62.89
C PHE A 17 13.98 27.99 61.93
N GLY A 18 14.84 27.77 60.94
CA GLY A 18 14.97 28.64 59.78
C GLY A 18 13.88 28.33 58.77
N ASN A 19 12.94 29.27 58.60
CA ASN A 19 12.03 29.31 57.45
C ASN A 19 12.87 29.40 56.16
N ALA A 20 12.99 28.30 55.42
CA ALA A 20 13.46 28.33 54.05
C ALA A 20 12.34 28.88 53.16
N PRO A 21 12.62 29.81 52.24
CA PRO A 21 11.63 30.20 51.26
C PRO A 21 11.44 29.01 50.29
N ALA A 22 10.24 28.46 50.28
CA ALA A 22 9.80 27.51 49.27
C ALA A 22 9.66 28.25 47.92
N PHE A 23 10.79 28.50 47.25
CA PHE A 23 10.80 28.93 45.86
C PHE A 23 10.51 27.73 44.99
N GLY A 24 9.28 27.70 44.48
CA GLY A 24 8.91 27.06 43.22
C GLY A 24 9.21 25.58 43.15
N GLN A 25 8.21 24.76 43.48
CA GLN A 25 7.94 23.62 42.62
C GLN A 25 7.71 24.19 41.22
N ALA A 26 8.77 24.31 40.42
CA ALA A 26 8.65 24.28 38.99
C ALA A 26 7.89 22.98 38.74
N ALA A 27 6.59 23.12 38.45
CA ALA A 27 5.80 22.01 37.97
C ALA A 27 6.64 21.42 36.85
N ALA A 28 7.21 20.25 37.10
CA ALA A 28 7.74 19.41 36.06
C ALA A 28 6.51 19.17 35.18
N GLU A 29 6.38 20.04 34.17
CA GLU A 29 5.44 19.88 33.09
C GLU A 29 5.72 18.47 32.62
N HIS A 30 4.81 17.57 32.96
CA HIS A 30 4.89 16.17 32.59
C HIS A 30 4.93 16.18 31.06
N ALA A 31 6.14 16.20 30.51
CA ALA A 31 6.40 16.08 29.10
C ALA A 31 5.93 14.69 28.74
N GLN A 32 4.64 14.59 28.39
CA GLN A 32 4.06 13.37 27.86
C GLN A 32 5.01 12.90 26.77
N PRO A 33 5.49 11.65 26.81
CA PRO A 33 6.39 11.16 25.78
C PRO A 33 5.72 11.43 24.44
N ARG A 34 6.32 12.30 23.63
CA ARG A 34 5.73 12.76 22.38
C ARG A 34 5.60 11.54 21.49
N ALA A 35 4.41 10.97 21.41
CA ALA A 35 4.15 9.83 20.58
C ALA A 35 4.51 10.21 19.14
N ILE A 36 5.40 9.45 18.51
CA ILE A 36 5.81 9.72 17.13
C ILE A 36 4.67 9.27 16.23
N ASP A 37 4.05 10.23 15.55
CA ASP A 37 2.91 9.98 14.66
C ASP A 37 3.40 9.50 13.28
N ILE A 38 3.74 8.22 13.21
CA ILE A 38 4.12 7.54 11.96
C ILE A 38 3.03 7.66 10.89
N ALA A 39 1.76 7.63 11.29
CA ALA A 39 0.66 7.63 10.33
C ALA A 39 0.58 8.96 9.57
N SER A 40 0.71 10.09 10.28
CA SER A 40 0.76 11.41 9.65
C SER A 40 1.91 11.53 8.64
N HIS A 41 3.09 11.01 8.98
CA HIS A 41 4.27 11.05 8.12
C HIS A 41 4.14 10.16 6.89
N VAL A 42 3.51 9.00 7.02
CA VAL A 42 3.20 8.11 5.89
C VAL A 42 2.17 8.75 4.96
N ALA A 43 1.12 9.36 5.51
CA ALA A 43 0.12 10.08 4.71
C ALA A 43 0.76 11.26 3.95
N GLU A 44 1.59 12.07 4.61
CA GLU A 44 2.35 13.16 3.98
C GLU A 44 3.21 12.65 2.81
N ALA A 45 3.98 11.58 3.03
CA ALA A 45 4.85 11.01 2.02
C ALA A 45 4.08 10.40 0.84
N SER A 46 2.99 9.69 1.14
CA SER A 46 2.08 9.12 0.14
C SER A 46 1.54 10.19 -0.80
N LEU A 47 0.99 11.27 -0.24
CA LEU A 47 0.47 12.39 -1.02
C LEU A 47 1.54 13.08 -1.87
N ARG A 48 2.74 13.28 -1.31
CA ARG A 48 3.83 14.00 -2.00
C ARG A 48 4.45 13.20 -3.13
N PHE A 49 4.55 11.88 -3.01
CA PHE A 49 5.27 11.03 -3.95
C PHE A 49 4.36 10.10 -4.76
N GLY A 50 3.06 10.07 -4.51
CA GLY A 50 2.11 9.21 -5.24
C GLY A 50 2.39 7.72 -5.03
N ILE A 51 2.87 7.34 -3.84
CA ILE A 51 3.05 5.93 -3.44
C ILE A 51 1.96 5.59 -2.43
N PRO A 52 1.11 4.57 -2.68
CA PRO A 52 0.04 4.21 -1.77
C PRO A 52 0.54 3.94 -0.34
N GLU A 53 -0.18 4.42 0.67
CA GLU A 53 0.22 4.27 2.08
C GLU A 53 0.47 2.81 2.47
N ASN A 54 -0.38 1.89 2.00
CA ASN A 54 -0.22 0.46 2.27
C ASN A 54 1.11 -0.10 1.72
N TRP A 55 1.64 0.46 0.64
CA TRP A 55 2.95 0.08 0.10
C TRP A 55 4.07 0.57 1.02
N ILE A 56 3.98 1.81 1.50
CA ILE A 56 4.94 2.40 2.44
C ILE A 56 4.98 1.58 3.73
N TYR A 57 3.81 1.25 4.30
CA TYR A 57 3.72 0.39 5.49
C TYR A 57 4.27 -1.02 5.26
N ALA A 58 4.02 -1.63 4.09
CA ALA A 58 4.52 -2.96 3.78
C ALA A 58 6.06 -3.00 3.72
N VAL A 59 6.67 -1.99 3.08
CA VAL A 59 8.12 -1.80 3.06
C VAL A 59 8.63 -1.56 4.48
N MET A 60 8.11 -0.54 5.19
CA MET A 60 8.54 -0.19 6.54
C MET A 60 8.49 -1.37 7.53
N ARG A 61 7.40 -2.15 7.49
CA ARG A 61 7.25 -3.34 8.34
C ARG A 61 8.29 -4.40 8.00
N THR A 62 8.60 -4.58 6.72
CA THR A 62 9.59 -5.56 6.28
C THR A 62 11.02 -5.13 6.63
N GLU A 63 11.31 -3.84 6.50
CA GLU A 63 12.63 -3.26 6.71
C GLU A 63 13.02 -3.16 8.20
N SER A 64 12.17 -2.54 9.02
CA SER A 64 12.52 -2.19 10.41
C SER A 64 11.58 -2.78 11.46
N ALA A 65 10.44 -3.34 11.04
CA ALA A 65 9.30 -3.63 11.91
C ALA A 65 8.81 -2.39 12.69
N GLY A 66 8.97 -1.18 12.12
CA GLY A 66 8.57 0.09 12.75
C GLY A 66 9.57 0.63 13.78
N ARG A 67 10.78 0.04 13.90
CA ARG A 67 11.81 0.52 14.82
C ARG A 67 12.55 1.71 14.21
N ILE A 68 12.38 2.88 14.82
CA ILE A 68 12.97 4.14 14.36
C ILE A 68 14.50 4.11 14.40
N GLY A 69 15.09 3.56 15.46
CA GLY A 69 16.56 3.44 15.60
C GLY A 69 17.17 2.20 14.94
N ALA A 70 16.50 1.58 13.96
CA ALA A 70 17.02 0.38 13.32
C ALA A 70 18.28 0.67 12.49
N VAL A 71 19.32 -0.14 12.70
CA VAL A 71 20.55 -0.15 11.88
C VAL A 71 20.87 -1.60 11.49
N SER A 72 21.05 -1.86 10.20
CA SER A 72 21.47 -3.19 9.73
C SER A 72 22.98 -3.39 9.84
N SER A 73 23.45 -4.63 9.73
CA SER A 73 24.89 -4.94 9.65
C SER A 73 25.58 -4.29 8.45
N ALA A 74 24.85 -4.03 7.37
CA ALA A 74 25.34 -3.32 6.18
C ALA A 74 25.30 -1.79 6.35
N GLY A 75 24.73 -1.27 7.45
CA GLY A 75 24.63 0.16 7.73
C GLY A 75 23.37 0.84 7.17
N ALA A 76 22.34 0.08 6.82
CA ALA A 76 21.04 0.65 6.45
C ALA A 76 20.35 1.26 7.68
N MET A 77 19.71 2.42 7.55
CA MET A 77 19.28 3.24 8.70
C MET A 77 17.79 3.56 8.70
N GLY A 78 17.20 3.52 9.89
CA GLY A 78 15.87 4.04 10.19
C GLY A 78 14.72 3.13 9.75
N LEU A 79 13.52 3.69 9.78
CA LEU A 79 12.25 3.02 9.51
C LEU A 79 12.20 2.31 8.15
N MET A 80 12.77 2.95 7.13
CA MET A 80 12.78 2.46 5.74
C MET A 80 14.13 1.87 5.33
N GLN A 81 15.06 1.68 6.27
CA GLN A 81 16.38 1.07 6.07
C GLN A 81 17.12 1.63 4.84
N LEU A 82 17.35 2.95 4.83
CA LEU A 82 18.09 3.59 3.75
C LEU A 82 19.59 3.42 3.94
N MET A 83 20.27 3.01 2.86
CA MET A 83 21.73 3.05 2.81
C MET A 83 22.25 4.49 2.92
N PRO A 84 23.42 4.75 3.53
CA PRO A 84 23.91 6.10 3.75
C PRO A 84 24.03 6.98 2.50
N GLY A 85 24.45 6.39 1.38
CA GLY A 85 24.51 7.09 0.09
C GLY A 85 23.12 7.51 -0.43
N THR A 86 22.14 6.60 -0.32
CA THR A 86 20.74 6.87 -0.70
C THR A 86 20.13 7.94 0.19
N TRP A 87 20.31 7.84 1.52
CA TRP A 87 19.88 8.87 2.47
C TRP A 87 20.44 10.23 2.10
N SER A 88 21.76 10.32 1.91
CA SER A 88 22.46 11.56 1.57
C SER A 88 21.90 12.21 0.30
N ARG A 89 21.65 11.41 -0.74
CA ARG A 89 21.07 11.89 -2.00
C ARG A 89 19.65 12.42 -1.80
N GLN A 90 18.76 11.63 -1.18
CA GLN A 90 17.36 12.03 -1.06
C GLN A 90 17.18 13.20 -0.09
N ARG A 91 17.93 13.24 1.02
CA ARG A 91 17.85 14.38 1.96
C ARG A 91 18.25 15.70 1.30
N ALA A 92 19.27 15.68 0.44
CA ALA A 92 19.71 16.87 -0.28
C ALA A 92 18.65 17.30 -1.31
N ARG A 93 18.11 16.34 -2.06
CA ARG A 93 17.10 16.61 -3.10
C ARG A 93 15.80 17.19 -2.54
N PHE A 94 15.38 16.78 -1.35
CA PHE A 94 14.09 17.17 -0.77
C PHE A 94 14.19 18.12 0.43
N GLY A 95 15.39 18.60 0.76
CA GLY A 95 15.62 19.56 1.85
C GLY A 95 15.30 19.00 3.23
N LEU A 96 15.63 17.73 3.48
CA LEU A 96 15.35 17.05 4.75
C LEU A 96 16.42 17.35 5.81
N GLY A 97 16.15 17.02 7.07
CA GLY A 97 17.09 17.12 8.18
C GLY A 97 18.28 16.14 8.06
N ALA A 98 19.29 16.34 8.91
CA ALA A 98 20.53 15.56 8.88
C ALA A 98 20.40 14.17 9.52
N ASP A 99 19.46 14.01 10.46
CA ASP A 99 19.26 12.80 11.24
C ASP A 99 18.47 11.73 10.45
N PRO A 100 19.09 10.60 10.06
CA PRO A 100 18.38 9.51 9.37
C PRO A 100 17.39 8.76 10.26
N PHE A 101 17.40 8.99 11.57
CA PHE A 101 16.46 8.41 12.53
C PHE A 101 15.29 9.34 12.84
N ASN A 102 15.24 10.55 12.29
CA ASN A 102 14.03 11.34 12.33
C ASN A 102 12.94 10.62 11.53
N ALA A 103 11.85 10.24 12.19
CA ALA A 103 10.82 9.38 11.59
C ALA A 103 10.22 9.99 10.32
N ARG A 104 9.84 11.27 10.36
CA ARG A 104 9.31 11.99 9.20
C ARG A 104 10.30 11.98 8.06
N ASP A 105 11.53 12.44 8.30
CA ASP A 105 12.51 12.60 7.23
C ASP A 105 12.94 11.25 6.63
N ASN A 106 13.06 10.19 7.44
CA ASN A 106 13.35 8.85 6.95
C ASN A 106 12.22 8.31 6.06
N ILE A 107 10.96 8.51 6.45
CA ILE A 107 9.78 8.12 5.66
C ILE A 107 9.73 8.93 4.35
N MET A 108 9.98 10.24 4.41
CA MET A 108 10.01 11.09 3.22
C MET A 108 11.11 10.66 2.25
N ALA A 109 12.33 10.47 2.75
CA ALA A 109 13.46 10.01 1.94
C ALA A 109 13.19 8.64 1.33
N GLY A 110 12.68 7.69 2.12
CA GLY A 110 12.47 6.32 1.64
C GLY A 110 11.32 6.22 0.65
N THR A 111 10.23 6.94 0.88
CA THR A 111 9.11 7.00 -0.08
C THR A 111 9.52 7.68 -1.38
N SER A 112 10.34 8.74 -1.31
CA SER A 112 10.88 9.37 -2.52
C SER A 112 11.77 8.41 -3.33
N TYR A 113 12.52 7.55 -2.65
CA TYR A 113 13.35 6.54 -3.30
C TYR A 113 12.51 5.41 -3.90
N LEU A 114 11.46 4.95 -3.20
CA LEU A 114 10.48 4.01 -3.77
C LEU A 114 9.87 4.54 -5.07
N ARG A 115 9.50 5.82 -5.09
CA ARG A 115 8.97 6.51 -6.28
C ARG A 115 9.97 6.49 -7.43
N GLU A 116 11.20 6.90 -7.18
CA GLU A 116 12.30 6.88 -8.16
C GLU A 116 12.51 5.49 -8.78
N LEU A 117 12.51 4.44 -7.96
CA LEU A 117 12.65 3.07 -8.44
C LEU A 117 11.42 2.57 -9.21
N TYR A 118 10.22 2.95 -8.77
CA TYR A 118 9.01 2.59 -9.50
C TYR A 118 8.99 3.25 -10.87
N ASP A 119 9.34 4.53 -10.97
CA ASP A 119 9.42 5.22 -12.27
C ASP A 119 10.43 4.55 -13.21
N SER A 120 11.53 4.03 -12.65
CA SER A 120 12.60 3.40 -13.43
C SER A 120 12.29 1.96 -13.85
N TYR A 121 11.62 1.18 -12.99
CA TYR A 121 11.53 -0.28 -13.14
C TYR A 121 10.13 -0.86 -13.10
N GLY A 122 9.11 -0.07 -12.73
CA GLY A 122 7.74 -0.53 -12.56
C GLY A 122 7.58 -1.61 -11.47
N ALA A 123 6.38 -2.19 -11.37
CA ALA A 123 6.11 -3.33 -10.49
C ALA A 123 6.27 -4.68 -11.22
N PRO A 124 6.86 -5.71 -10.58
CA PRO A 124 7.44 -5.71 -9.22
C PRO A 124 8.91 -5.25 -9.17
N GLY A 125 9.49 -4.80 -10.29
CA GLY A 125 10.93 -4.51 -10.42
C GLY A 125 11.49 -3.56 -9.37
N TYR A 126 10.73 -2.53 -8.99
CA TYR A 126 11.16 -1.56 -7.99
C TYR A 126 11.45 -2.17 -6.62
N LEU A 127 10.73 -3.22 -6.20
CA LEU A 127 10.98 -3.90 -4.91
C LEU A 127 12.31 -4.64 -4.94
N ALA A 128 12.61 -5.31 -6.05
CA ALA A 128 13.88 -6.00 -6.22
C ALA A 128 15.03 -4.99 -6.23
N ALA A 129 14.88 -3.87 -6.94
CA ALA A 129 15.87 -2.80 -6.95
C ALA A 129 16.05 -2.12 -5.59
N TYR A 130 14.98 -1.99 -4.79
CA TYR A 130 15.04 -1.37 -3.46
C TYR A 130 15.92 -2.21 -2.52
N ASN A 131 15.68 -3.52 -2.47
CA ASN A 131 16.42 -4.43 -1.60
C ASN A 131 17.83 -4.75 -2.12
N ALA A 132 17.97 -5.03 -3.42
CA ALA A 132 19.20 -5.53 -4.00
C ALA A 132 20.16 -4.43 -4.47
N GLY A 133 19.62 -3.22 -4.69
CA GLY A 133 20.26 -2.10 -5.37
C GLY A 133 19.92 -2.04 -6.87
N PRO A 134 19.76 -0.83 -7.46
CA PRO A 134 19.47 -0.60 -8.88
C PRO A 134 20.40 -1.35 -9.83
N GLY A 135 21.72 -1.20 -9.67
CA GLY A 135 22.70 -1.83 -10.57
C GLY A 135 22.67 -3.36 -10.52
N ARG A 136 22.32 -3.96 -9.37
CA ARG A 136 22.16 -5.42 -9.28
C ARG A 136 20.88 -5.89 -9.96
N TYR A 137 19.81 -5.11 -9.88
CA TYR A 137 18.57 -5.39 -10.61
C TYR A 137 18.77 -5.25 -12.13
N GLU A 138 19.49 -4.23 -12.58
CA GLU A 138 19.86 -4.03 -13.98
C GLU A 138 20.73 -5.17 -14.51
N ASP A 139 21.74 -5.59 -13.75
CA ASP A 139 22.56 -6.76 -14.08
C ASP A 139 21.75 -8.05 -14.24
N TRP A 140 20.70 -8.23 -13.43
CA TRP A 140 19.78 -9.36 -13.58
C TRP A 140 18.92 -9.24 -14.84
N ARG A 141 18.32 -8.07 -15.06
CA ARG A 141 17.44 -7.80 -16.20
C ARG A 141 18.18 -7.87 -17.54
N ASP A 142 19.37 -7.27 -17.60
CA ASP A 142 20.08 -7.01 -18.86
C ASP A 142 21.18 -8.04 -19.15
N ARG A 143 21.75 -8.66 -18.11
CA ARG A 143 22.87 -9.61 -18.24
C ARG A 143 22.56 -11.01 -17.70
N GLY A 144 21.35 -11.25 -17.22
CA GLY A 144 20.91 -12.55 -16.72
C GLY A 144 21.60 -13.02 -15.43
N ARG A 145 22.28 -12.13 -14.70
CA ARG A 145 22.91 -12.48 -13.41
C ARG A 145 21.82 -12.79 -12.38
N PRO A 146 21.88 -13.91 -11.63
CA PRO A 146 20.82 -14.26 -10.70
C PRO A 146 20.72 -13.25 -9.55
N LEU A 147 19.49 -12.83 -9.20
CA LEU A 147 19.23 -12.07 -7.98
C LEU A 147 19.54 -12.91 -6.73
N PRO A 148 19.98 -12.29 -5.62
CA PRO A 148 20.16 -12.97 -4.34
C PRO A 148 18.87 -13.67 -3.89
N ALA A 149 19.01 -14.82 -3.22
CA ALA A 149 17.85 -15.55 -2.68
C ALA A 149 17.02 -14.69 -1.71
N GLU A 150 17.70 -13.89 -0.90
CA GLU A 150 17.08 -12.92 0.00
C GLU A 150 16.21 -11.91 -0.75
N THR A 151 16.70 -11.34 -1.86
CA THR A 151 15.91 -10.40 -2.68
C THR A 151 14.68 -11.06 -3.27
N ARG A 152 14.78 -12.30 -3.77
CA ARG A 152 13.62 -13.02 -4.30
C ARG A 152 12.58 -13.27 -3.19
N ALA A 153 13.03 -13.65 -2.00
CA ALA A 153 12.16 -13.82 -0.84
C ALA A 153 11.52 -12.49 -0.39
N TYR A 154 12.26 -11.39 -0.45
CA TYR A 154 11.77 -10.04 -0.16
C TYR A 154 10.62 -9.65 -1.09
N VAL A 155 10.79 -9.81 -2.40
CA VAL A 155 9.74 -9.53 -3.39
C VAL A 155 8.52 -10.42 -3.17
N ALA A 156 8.73 -11.73 -2.95
CA ALA A 156 7.65 -12.68 -2.68
C ALA A 156 6.87 -12.34 -1.40
N LYS A 157 7.53 -11.77 -0.38
CA LYS A 157 6.89 -11.32 0.86
C LYS A 157 6.02 -10.08 0.65
N ILE A 158 6.48 -9.09 -0.11
CA ILE A 158 5.80 -7.79 -0.21
C ILE A 158 4.75 -7.77 -1.33
N ALA A 159 5.03 -8.39 -2.49
CA ALA A 159 4.17 -8.26 -3.68
C ALA A 159 2.67 -8.58 -3.42
N PRO A 160 2.29 -9.61 -2.63
CA PRO A 160 0.88 -9.86 -2.32
C PRO A 160 0.22 -8.74 -1.50
N MET A 161 0.97 -8.06 -0.63
CA MET A 161 0.47 -6.96 0.21
C MET A 161 0.13 -5.72 -0.62
N LEU A 162 0.77 -5.55 -1.78
CA LEU A 162 0.55 -4.42 -2.67
C LEU A 162 -0.75 -4.54 -3.47
N LEU A 163 -1.13 -5.78 -3.82
CA LEU A 163 -2.33 -6.09 -4.60
C LEU A 163 -3.61 -5.99 -3.75
N GLY A 164 -3.53 -6.33 -2.46
CA GLY A 164 -4.69 -6.36 -1.56
C GLY A 164 -5.25 -5.00 -1.15
N GLY A 165 -4.51 -3.90 -1.33
CA GLY A 165 -4.95 -2.55 -0.93
C GLY A 165 -5.60 -1.72 -2.04
N SER A 166 -5.36 -2.04 -3.31
CA SER A 166 -5.89 -1.25 -4.44
C SER A 166 -7.40 -1.47 -4.65
N ALA A 167 -7.91 -2.67 -4.35
CA ALA A 167 -9.33 -2.97 -4.45
C ALA A 167 -10.16 -2.35 -3.32
N ALA A 168 -9.63 -2.27 -2.10
CA ALA A 168 -10.38 -1.79 -0.93
C ALA A 168 -10.73 -0.30 -1.01
N THR A 169 -9.85 0.55 -1.55
CA THR A 169 -10.09 2.00 -1.69
C THR A 169 -11.09 2.32 -2.79
N VAL A 170 -11.16 1.51 -3.85
CA VAL A 170 -12.19 1.67 -4.91
C VAL A 170 -13.56 1.22 -4.41
N VAL A 171 -13.62 0.16 -3.61
CA VAL A 171 -14.90 -0.36 -3.06
C VAL A 171 -15.43 0.52 -1.93
N ALA A 172 -14.57 1.17 -1.14
CA ALA A 172 -14.99 2.10 -0.08
C ALA A 172 -15.63 3.40 -0.61
N SER A 173 -15.41 3.73 -1.89
CA SER A 173 -15.96 4.93 -2.54
C SER A 173 -17.25 4.66 -3.31
N ALA A 174 -17.58 3.38 -3.55
CA ALA A 174 -18.87 2.98 -4.08
C ALA A 174 -19.82 2.74 -2.90
N SER A 175 -20.77 3.64 -2.68
CA SER A 175 -21.93 3.31 -1.86
C SER A 175 -22.50 1.98 -2.37
N PRO A 176 -22.75 0.97 -1.51
CA PRO A 176 -23.39 -0.24 -1.98
C PRO A 176 -24.80 0.13 -2.42
N VAL A 177 -24.99 0.27 -3.73
CA VAL A 177 -26.32 0.18 -4.32
C VAL A 177 -26.80 -1.22 -3.97
N GLN A 178 -27.64 -1.31 -2.95
CA GLN A 178 -28.34 -2.53 -2.63
C GLN A 178 -29.04 -2.98 -3.91
N PRO A 179 -28.80 -4.20 -4.43
CA PRO A 179 -29.67 -4.73 -5.45
C PRO A 179 -31.03 -4.87 -4.80
N VAL A 180 -31.95 -3.96 -5.13
CA VAL A 180 -33.38 -4.15 -4.89
C VAL A 180 -33.73 -5.44 -5.62
N ARG A 181 -33.76 -6.55 -4.89
CA ARG A 181 -34.36 -7.78 -5.40
C ARG A 181 -35.83 -7.44 -5.60
N GLN A 182 -36.23 -7.26 -6.85
CA GLN A 182 -37.65 -7.20 -7.16
C GLN A 182 -38.28 -8.49 -6.67
N SER A 183 -39.12 -8.39 -5.64
CA SER A 183 -39.85 -9.53 -5.10
C SER A 183 -40.92 -9.91 -6.11
N TRP A 184 -40.67 -10.98 -6.85
CA TRP A 184 -41.60 -11.61 -7.81
C TRP A 184 -42.93 -12.05 -7.18
N THR A 185 -43.07 -11.96 -5.85
CA THR A 185 -44.24 -12.36 -5.05
C THR A 185 -45.36 -11.31 -4.95
N HIS A 186 -45.27 -10.15 -5.60
CA HIS A 186 -46.38 -9.17 -5.67
C HIS A 186 -47.00 -9.04 -7.08
N GLY A 187 -47.23 -10.16 -7.75
CA GLY A 187 -48.07 -10.20 -8.95
C GLY A 187 -49.56 -10.25 -8.58
N GLN A 188 -50.26 -9.12 -8.69
CA GLN A 188 -51.73 -9.11 -8.71
C GLN A 188 -52.20 -9.68 -10.06
N LEU A 189 -52.44 -10.99 -10.11
CA LEU A 189 -53.06 -11.67 -11.24
C LEU A 189 -54.55 -11.82 -11.00
N PHE A 190 -55.38 -10.84 -11.37
CA PHE A 190 -56.76 -11.09 -11.80
C PHE A 190 -57.21 -9.98 -12.76
N ALA A 191 -57.30 -10.31 -14.06
CA ALA A 191 -58.17 -9.58 -14.98
C ALA A 191 -59.59 -10.12 -14.80
N VAL A 192 -60.48 -9.29 -14.25
CA VAL A 192 -61.92 -9.55 -14.22
C VAL A 192 -62.44 -9.49 -15.66
N ARG A 193 -62.83 -10.65 -16.20
CA ARG A 193 -63.66 -10.72 -17.41
C ARG A 193 -65.13 -10.65 -16.95
N GLY A 194 -65.78 -9.53 -17.25
CA GLY A 194 -67.22 -9.40 -17.10
C GLY A 194 -67.92 -10.13 -18.25
N ASP A 195 -68.78 -11.09 -17.90
CA ASP A 195 -69.74 -11.68 -18.82
C ASP A 195 -70.97 -10.79 -18.93
N ALA A 196 -71.44 -10.54 -20.15
CA ALA A 196 -72.87 -10.48 -20.48
C ALA A 196 -73.07 -10.52 -22.01
N ALA A 197 -74.03 -11.33 -22.41
CA ALA A 197 -74.39 -11.73 -23.76
C ALA A 197 -75.10 -10.63 -24.57
N ALA A 198 -74.99 -10.68 -25.91
CA ALA A 198 -76.11 -10.98 -26.82
C ALA A 198 -75.74 -10.77 -28.30
N ASP A 199 -76.26 -11.69 -29.10
CA ASP A 199 -76.69 -11.55 -30.50
C ASP A 199 -75.71 -11.67 -31.70
N ALA A 200 -76.06 -12.70 -32.50
CA ALA A 200 -76.33 -12.64 -33.94
C ALA A 200 -75.20 -12.94 -34.97
N PHE A 201 -75.29 -14.18 -35.50
CA PHE A 201 -75.23 -14.59 -36.92
C PHE A 201 -73.92 -14.47 -37.74
N GLY A 202 -73.40 -15.65 -38.13
CA GLY A 202 -73.17 -15.97 -39.55
C GLY A 202 -71.72 -16.15 -40.03
N GLY A 203 -71.41 -17.33 -40.59
CA GLY A 203 -70.42 -17.47 -41.65
C GLY A 203 -69.31 -18.51 -41.40
N PHE A 204 -69.29 -19.55 -42.25
CA PHE A 204 -68.45 -20.75 -42.18
C PHE A 204 -67.20 -20.67 -43.07
N ALA A 205 -66.34 -21.69 -42.91
CA ALA A 205 -65.28 -22.23 -43.80
C ALA A 205 -63.84 -21.78 -43.46
N ALA A 206 -62.99 -22.66 -42.91
CA ALA A 206 -62.20 -23.74 -43.54
C ALA A 206 -60.95 -23.17 -44.26
N ALA A 207 -59.73 -23.73 -44.20
CA ALA A 207 -59.32 -25.12 -44.20
C ALA A 207 -57.87 -25.32 -43.69
N ALA A 208 -57.54 -26.58 -43.46
CA ALA A 208 -56.32 -27.17 -42.88
C ALA A 208 -55.11 -27.25 -43.87
N PRO A 209 -53.92 -27.73 -43.45
CA PRO A 209 -52.61 -27.48 -44.08
C PRO A 209 -52.14 -28.61 -45.03
N PRO A 210 -50.94 -28.49 -45.61
CA PRO A 210 -50.14 -29.69 -45.84
C PRO A 210 -48.64 -29.61 -45.48
N THR A 211 -48.15 -30.77 -45.06
CA THR A 211 -46.78 -31.23 -44.83
C THR A 211 -46.01 -31.46 -46.14
N SER A 212 -44.67 -31.26 -46.17
CA SER A 212 -43.61 -32.18 -46.69
C SER A 212 -42.29 -31.49 -47.14
N MET A 213 -41.16 -32.12 -46.79
CA MET A 213 -39.74 -31.89 -47.20
C MET A 213 -39.47 -32.48 -48.62
N PRO A 214 -38.27 -32.43 -49.31
CA PRO A 214 -36.87 -32.26 -48.84
C PRO A 214 -35.84 -31.57 -49.81
N ALA A 215 -34.55 -31.63 -49.43
CA ALA A 215 -33.30 -31.74 -50.24
C ALA A 215 -32.44 -30.48 -50.59
N SER A 216 -31.14 -30.58 -50.28
CA SER A 216 -30.01 -29.73 -50.73
C SER A 216 -29.54 -30.11 -52.16
N PRO A 217 -28.74 -29.27 -52.86
CA PRO A 217 -27.27 -29.33 -52.76
C PRO A 217 -26.52 -27.98 -52.95
N ALA A 218 -25.22 -27.96 -52.60
CA ALA A 218 -24.26 -26.88 -52.87
C ALA A 218 -23.81 -26.85 -54.36
N PRO A 219 -23.11 -25.78 -54.80
CA PRO A 219 -21.70 -26.00 -55.16
C PRO A 219 -20.71 -24.86 -54.81
N LEU A 220 -19.45 -25.22 -55.03
CA LEU A 220 -18.15 -24.61 -54.75
C LEU A 220 -17.78 -23.46 -55.71
N ASN A 221 -16.88 -22.56 -55.27
CA ASN A 221 -15.83 -21.84 -56.02
C ASN A 221 -15.28 -20.73 -55.11
N GLY A 222 -14.00 -20.42 -54.94
CA GLY A 222 -12.71 -20.85 -55.47
C GLY A 222 -11.67 -19.98 -54.73
N LEU A 223 -10.61 -20.58 -54.18
CA LEU A 223 -9.30 -20.72 -54.82
C LEU A 223 -8.33 -19.58 -54.42
N PHE A 224 -7.45 -19.89 -53.46
CA PHE A 224 -6.26 -19.14 -53.05
C PHE A 224 -5.24 -18.98 -54.19
N ALA A 225 -4.38 -17.96 -54.10
CA ALA A 225 -2.94 -18.10 -54.38
C ALA A 225 -2.06 -16.90 -53.90
N PRO A 226 -0.74 -17.11 -53.67
CA PRO A 226 0.14 -16.38 -52.74
C PRO A 226 1.28 -15.61 -53.47
N VAL A 227 2.35 -15.16 -52.76
CA VAL A 227 3.77 -15.56 -53.01
C VAL A 227 4.82 -14.65 -52.32
N SER A 228 5.74 -15.32 -51.62
CA SER A 228 7.07 -14.84 -51.20
C SER A 228 8.11 -15.07 -52.31
N GLY A 229 9.07 -14.15 -52.51
CA GLY A 229 10.19 -14.36 -53.43
C GLY A 229 11.56 -14.27 -52.73
N ARG A 230 12.45 -15.26 -52.99
CA ARG A 230 13.87 -15.30 -52.60
C ARG A 230 14.72 -15.54 -53.87
N ARG A 231 15.77 -14.72 -54.07
CA ARG A 231 17.12 -14.82 -54.74
C ARG A 231 17.41 -15.93 -55.79
N PRO A 232 18.39 -15.77 -56.75
CA PRO A 232 19.80 -15.38 -56.49
C PRO A 232 20.59 -14.62 -57.60
N GLN A 233 21.75 -14.06 -57.21
CA GLN A 233 23.11 -14.26 -57.75
C GLN A 233 24.09 -14.11 -56.58
#